data_AF-A0AAD6BA78-F1
#
_entry.id   AF-A0AAD6BA78-F1
#
_cell.length_a   1.000
_cell.length_b   1.000
_cell.length_c   1.000
_cell.angle_alpha   90.00
_cell.angle_beta   90.00
_cell.angle_gamma   90.00
#
_symmetry.space_group_name_H-M   'P 1'
#
loop_
_entity.id
_entity.type
_entity.pdbx_description
1 polymer ?
#
loop_
_entity_poly.entity_id
_entity_poly.type
_entity_poly.pdbx_seq_one_letter_code
_entity_poly.pdbx_strand_id
1 'polypeptide(L)'
;GPGLHLAEEWINGDVTSPDAKQLRKKIYKHRDSQAHASENASRNDLERQKYKGLFKHLTNSGFVEDLAVMKDILRELQSLSLKLQRREMTLVDSSVHIKQTINVLTAMKTTGGRSTKKAEQGVSSGFFKDVELTEGRGEINKPRFYESVVATLTKRLPESSLVQTLKALDKRFWPGGAGRLDFVWRTRSAP
;
A
#
# COMPACT_ATOMS: atom_id res chain seq x y z
N GLY A 1 26.72 10.25 -13.60
CA GLY A 1 26.62 9.33 -12.43
C GLY A 1 25.46 8.39 -12.68
N PRO A 2 25.49 7.14 -12.20
CA PRO A 2 24.41 6.19 -12.44
C PRO A 2 23.18 6.66 -11.67
N GLY A 3 22.35 7.44 -12.36
CA GLY A 3 21.03 7.84 -11.89
C GLY A 3 20.19 6.59 -11.76
N LEU A 4 19.39 6.54 -10.69
CA LEU A 4 18.46 5.48 -10.36
C LEU A 4 17.57 5.20 -11.59
N HIS A 5 17.85 4.14 -12.36
CA HIS A 5 16.95 3.63 -13.39
C HIS A 5 15.75 3.02 -12.68
N LEU A 6 14.75 3.84 -12.39
CA LEU A 6 13.43 3.37 -12.00
C LEU A 6 12.78 2.77 -13.25
N ALA A 7 12.36 1.51 -13.18
CA ALA A 7 11.66 0.85 -14.26
C ALA A 7 10.39 1.65 -14.60
N GLU A 8 10.24 2.07 -15.85
CA GLU A 8 9.13 2.90 -16.35
C GLU A 8 7.76 2.28 -16.01
N GLU A 9 7.71 0.96 -15.94
CA GLU A 9 6.58 0.13 -15.52
C GLU A 9 6.00 0.56 -14.16
N TRP A 10 6.86 0.94 -13.21
CA TRP A 10 6.45 1.40 -11.87
C TRP A 10 5.98 2.85 -11.86
N ILE A 11 6.51 3.68 -12.76
CA ILE A 11 6.15 5.09 -12.90
C ILE A 11 4.77 5.21 -13.55
N ASN A 12 4.50 4.36 -14.54
CA ASN A 12 3.24 4.37 -15.28
C ASN A 12 2.11 3.59 -14.58
N GLY A 13 2.41 2.90 -13.47
CA GLY A 13 1.45 2.03 -12.78
C GLY A 13 1.12 0.75 -13.57
N ASP A 14 1.95 0.44 -14.56
CA ASP A 14 1.83 -0.69 -15.48
C ASP A 14 2.54 -1.95 -14.97
N VAL A 15 2.86 -2.01 -13.67
CA VAL A 15 3.29 -3.24 -12.98
C VAL A 15 2.13 -4.22 -13.00
N THR A 16 1.99 -4.87 -14.13
CA THR A 16 1.03 -5.91 -14.41
C THR A 16 1.85 -7.14 -14.70
N SER A 17 1.58 -8.23 -13.99
CA SER A 17 2.07 -9.53 -14.43
C SER A 17 1.66 -9.72 -15.90
N PRO A 18 2.48 -10.34 -16.76
CA PRO A 18 2.08 -10.73 -18.12
C PRO A 18 0.75 -11.51 -18.12
N ASP A 19 0.51 -12.23 -17.02
CA ASP A 19 -0.69 -13.00 -16.77
C ASP A 19 -1.80 -12.18 -16.11
N ALA A 20 -1.59 -10.95 -15.67
CA ALA A 20 -2.59 -10.16 -14.93
C ALA A 20 -3.88 -9.97 -15.74
N LYS A 21 -3.78 -9.70 -17.06
CA LYS A 21 -4.95 -9.64 -17.95
C LYS A 21 -5.62 -11.02 -18.07
N GLN A 22 -4.83 -12.09 -18.13
CA GLN A 22 -5.35 -13.46 -18.19
C GLN A 22 -5.99 -13.90 -16.86
N LEU A 23 -5.41 -13.56 -15.72
CA LEU A 23 -5.89 -13.77 -14.36
C LEU A 23 -7.17 -12.98 -14.14
N ARG A 24 -7.20 -11.70 -14.49
CA ARG A 24 -8.43 -10.89 -14.44
C ARG A 24 -9.51 -11.48 -15.34
N LYS A 25 -9.17 -11.90 -16.57
CA LYS A 25 -10.11 -12.58 -17.47
C LYS A 25 -10.59 -13.92 -16.91
N LYS A 26 -9.72 -14.71 -16.27
CA LYS A 26 -10.06 -15.99 -15.60
C LYS A 26 -10.97 -15.76 -14.38
N ILE A 27 -10.65 -14.78 -13.53
CA ILE A 27 -11.46 -14.39 -12.36
C ILE A 27 -12.81 -13.80 -12.79
N TYR A 28 -12.82 -12.98 -13.84
CA TYR A 28 -14.05 -12.38 -14.38
C TYR A 28 -14.96 -13.45 -15.00
N LYS A 29 -14.39 -14.36 -15.81
CA LYS A 29 -15.11 -15.54 -16.31
C LYS A 29 -15.64 -16.40 -15.16
N HIS A 30 -14.92 -16.51 -14.05
CA HIS A 30 -15.37 -17.23 -12.86
C HIS A 30 -16.53 -16.53 -12.12
N ARG A 31 -16.61 -15.19 -12.14
CA ARG A 31 -17.66 -14.43 -11.46
C ARG A 31 -18.99 -14.45 -12.23
N ASP A 32 -18.94 -14.34 -13.56
CA ASP A 32 -20.14 -14.13 -14.38
C ASP A 32 -20.59 -15.40 -15.15
N SER A 33 -19.87 -16.53 -15.11
CA SER A 33 -20.35 -17.79 -15.70
C SER A 33 -21.18 -18.59 -14.70
N GLN A 34 -22.50 -18.60 -14.92
CA GLN A 34 -23.43 -19.55 -14.33
C GLN A 34 -22.94 -21.01 -14.51
N ALA A 35 -23.24 -21.85 -13.51
CA ALA A 35 -22.96 -23.28 -13.39
C ALA A 35 -21.53 -23.65 -12.92
N HIS A 36 -21.42 -23.96 -11.62
CA HIS A 36 -20.60 -25.04 -11.08
C HIS A 36 -19.36 -25.39 -11.93
N ALA A 37 -18.22 -24.75 -11.66
CA ALA A 37 -16.98 -25.05 -12.39
C ALA A 37 -16.54 -26.53 -12.29
N SER A 38 -17.13 -27.28 -11.34
CA SER A 38 -17.07 -28.73 -11.21
C SER A 38 -18.06 -29.52 -12.07
N GLU A 39 -19.19 -28.95 -12.48
CA GLU A 39 -20.28 -29.65 -13.19
C GLU A 39 -20.35 -29.35 -14.68
N ASN A 40 -19.52 -28.43 -15.21
CA ASN A 40 -19.46 -28.19 -16.65
C ASN A 40 -18.98 -29.45 -17.42
N ALA A 41 -19.94 -30.21 -17.95
CA ALA A 41 -19.79 -31.50 -18.63
C ALA A 41 -18.70 -31.55 -19.71
N SER A 42 -18.39 -30.41 -20.34
CA SER A 42 -17.40 -30.34 -21.43
C SER A 42 -15.94 -30.25 -20.97
N ARG A 43 -15.66 -30.11 -19.66
CA ARG A 43 -14.30 -30.04 -19.12
C ARG A 43 -13.77 -31.40 -18.72
N ASN A 44 -12.47 -31.62 -18.92
CA ASN A 44 -11.79 -32.82 -18.42
C ASN A 44 -11.62 -32.78 -16.89
N ASP A 45 -11.38 -33.94 -16.28
CA ASP A 45 -11.34 -34.08 -14.83
C ASP A 45 -10.22 -33.25 -14.18
N LEU A 46 -9.06 -33.14 -14.85
CA LEU A 46 -7.93 -32.35 -14.36
C LEU A 46 -8.31 -30.88 -14.22
N GLU A 47 -8.96 -30.31 -15.23
CA GLU A 47 -9.44 -28.93 -15.21
C GLU A 47 -10.45 -28.72 -14.09
N ARG A 48 -11.42 -29.62 -13.93
CA ARG A 48 -12.42 -29.54 -12.85
C ARG A 48 -11.77 -29.55 -11.46
N GLN A 49 -10.77 -30.40 -11.23
CA GLN A 49 -10.06 -30.44 -9.96
C GLN A 49 -9.28 -29.15 -9.69
N LYS A 50 -8.60 -28.60 -10.71
CA LYS A 50 -7.95 -27.28 -10.60
C LYS A 50 -8.94 -26.18 -10.20
N TYR A 51 -10.12 -26.17 -10.82
CA TYR A 51 -11.14 -25.16 -10.50
C TYR A 51 -11.75 -25.35 -9.11
N LYS A 52 -12.01 -26.59 -8.68
CA LYS A 52 -12.45 -26.88 -7.30
C LYS A 52 -11.44 -26.37 -6.27
N GLY A 53 -10.15 -26.64 -6.50
CA GLY A 53 -9.07 -26.17 -5.62
C GLY A 53 -8.99 -24.64 -5.57
N LEU A 54 -9.09 -23.98 -6.72
CA LEU A 54 -9.09 -22.51 -6.79
C LEU A 54 -10.30 -21.91 -6.07
N PHE A 55 -11.50 -22.46 -6.28
CA PHE A 55 -12.71 -22.02 -5.60
C PHE A 55 -12.54 -22.11 -4.08
N LYS A 56 -12.12 -23.28 -3.57
CA LYS A 56 -11.85 -23.49 -2.13
C LYS A 56 -10.84 -22.49 -1.56
N HIS A 57 -9.84 -22.10 -2.35
CA HIS A 57 -8.86 -21.10 -1.93
C HIS A 57 -9.45 -19.69 -1.87
N LEU A 58 -10.25 -19.31 -2.88
CA LEU A 58 -10.85 -17.97 -2.99
C LEU A 58 -12.00 -17.76 -2.00
N THR A 59 -12.70 -18.83 -1.61
CA THR A 59 -13.76 -18.79 -0.58
C THR A 59 -13.21 -18.96 0.83
N ASN A 60 -11.91 -19.15 1.00
CA ASN A 60 -11.36 -19.27 2.33
C ASN A 60 -11.36 -17.93 3.08
N SER A 61 -11.93 -17.90 4.29
CA SER A 61 -12.02 -16.69 5.13
C SER A 61 -10.64 -16.06 5.38
N GLY A 62 -9.67 -16.84 5.85
CA GLY A 62 -8.31 -16.36 6.09
C GLY A 62 -7.63 -15.78 4.84
N PHE A 63 -7.82 -16.38 3.66
CA PHE A 63 -7.34 -15.82 2.40
C PHE A 63 -7.96 -14.46 2.09
N VAL A 64 -9.28 -14.30 2.29
CA VAL A 64 -9.99 -13.05 2.04
C VAL A 64 -9.47 -11.94 2.96
N GLU A 65 -9.23 -12.24 4.22
CA GLU A 65 -8.69 -11.28 5.19
C GLU A 65 -7.23 -10.91 4.89
N ASP A 66 -6.39 -11.89 4.57
CA ASP A 66 -5.00 -11.65 4.17
C ASP A 66 -4.93 -10.74 2.94
N LEU A 67 -5.77 -11.03 1.94
CA LEU A 67 -5.88 -10.22 0.72
C LEU A 67 -6.34 -8.80 1.03
N ALA A 68 -7.25 -8.63 1.98
CA ALA A 68 -7.74 -7.33 2.39
C ALA A 68 -6.65 -6.50 3.06
N VAL A 69 -5.87 -7.10 3.98
CA VAL A 69 -4.70 -6.45 4.61
C VAL A 69 -3.66 -6.04 3.57
N MET A 70 -3.27 -6.97 2.69
CA MET A 70 -2.32 -6.68 1.61
C MET A 70 -2.80 -5.53 0.71
N LYS A 71 -4.09 -5.53 0.37
CA LYS A 71 -4.68 -4.50 -0.49
C LYS A 71 -4.65 -3.11 0.13
N ASP A 72 -4.92 -2.99 1.43
CA ASP A 72 -4.89 -1.69 2.10
C ASP A 72 -3.45 -1.16 2.21
N ILE A 73 -2.49 -2.02 2.56
CA ILE A 73 -1.06 -1.65 2.56
C ILE A 73 -0.60 -1.20 1.17
N LEU A 74 -0.91 -1.98 0.12
CA LEU A 74 -0.51 -1.64 -1.25
C LEU A 74 -1.09 -0.32 -1.73
N ARG A 75 -2.30 0.06 -1.29
CA ARG A 75 -2.89 1.37 -1.62
C ARG A 75 -2.13 2.52 -0.98
N GLU A 76 -1.73 2.38 0.28
CA GLU A 76 -0.93 3.40 0.96
C GLU A 76 0.46 3.53 0.33
N LEU A 77 1.09 2.40 -0.01
CA LEU A 77 2.38 2.39 -0.72
C LEU A 77 2.28 2.99 -2.13
N GLN A 78 1.20 2.70 -2.86
CA GLN A 78 0.93 3.31 -4.17
C GLN A 78 0.76 4.84 -4.04
N SER A 79 -0.05 5.28 -3.07
CA SER A 79 -0.27 6.71 -2.78
C SER A 79 1.05 7.41 -2.44
N LEU A 80 1.89 6.78 -1.61
CA LEU A 80 3.23 7.29 -1.30
C LEU A 80 4.11 7.35 -2.55
N SER A 81 4.16 6.29 -3.36
CA SER A 81 4.96 6.25 -4.58
C SER A 81 4.61 7.39 -5.54
N LEU A 82 3.32 7.61 -5.78
CA LEU A 82 2.84 8.70 -6.65
C LEU A 82 3.20 10.08 -6.10
N LYS A 83 3.16 10.26 -4.77
CA LYS A 83 3.64 11.51 -4.14
C LYS A 83 5.13 11.68 -4.41
N LEU A 84 5.94 10.67 -4.12
CA LEU A 84 7.41 10.74 -4.23
C LEU A 84 7.90 10.98 -5.67
N GLN A 85 7.12 10.57 -6.67
CA GLN A 85 7.45 10.77 -8.09
C GLN A 85 7.08 12.16 -8.62
N ARG A 86 6.47 13.05 -7.81
CA ARG A 86 6.15 14.42 -8.26
C ARG A 86 7.42 15.20 -8.58
N ARG A 87 7.40 15.93 -9.69
CA ARG A 87 8.56 16.73 -10.15
C ARG A 87 9.03 17.78 -9.12
N GLU A 88 8.10 18.34 -8.36
CA GLU A 88 8.37 19.36 -7.34
C GLU A 88 8.63 18.75 -5.94
N MET A 89 8.82 17.43 -5.84
CA MET A 89 9.06 16.76 -4.57
C MET A 89 10.39 17.18 -3.94
N THR A 90 10.34 17.85 -2.79
CA THR A 90 11.53 18.19 -2.02
C THR A 90 11.92 17.08 -1.03
N LEU A 91 13.15 17.13 -0.50
CA LEU A 91 13.57 16.20 0.54
C LEU A 91 12.74 16.37 1.84
N VAL A 92 12.30 17.60 2.12
CA VAL A 92 11.45 17.91 3.27
C VAL A 92 10.06 17.29 3.07
N ASP A 93 9.45 17.51 1.90
CA ASP A 93 8.13 16.95 1.58
C ASP A 93 8.15 15.41 1.57
N SER A 94 9.19 14.81 0.99
CA SER A 94 9.32 13.34 0.98
C SER A 94 9.45 12.77 2.39
N SER A 95 10.23 13.39 3.28
CA SER A 95 10.30 13.01 4.70
C SER A 95 8.93 13.09 5.37
N VAL A 96 8.16 14.14 5.10
CA VAL A 96 6.80 14.31 5.63
C VAL A 96 5.87 13.20 5.12
N HIS A 97 5.86 12.91 3.81
CA HIS A 97 4.98 11.90 3.24
C HIS A 97 5.31 10.47 3.69
N ILE A 98 6.59 10.13 3.82
CA ILE A 98 7.00 8.82 4.34
C ILE A 98 6.53 8.69 5.81
N LYS A 99 6.73 9.71 6.65
CA LYS A 99 6.25 9.72 8.05
C LYS A 99 4.73 9.60 8.15
N GLN A 100 3.99 10.35 7.33
CA GLN A 100 2.53 10.25 7.27
C GLN A 100 2.09 8.82 6.92
N THR A 101 2.72 8.21 5.93
CA THR A 101 2.41 6.83 5.51
C THR A 101 2.72 5.82 6.62
N ILE A 102 3.86 5.98 7.31
CA ILE A 102 4.21 5.18 8.50
C ILE A 102 3.12 5.29 9.58
N ASN A 103 2.65 6.50 9.87
CA ASN A 103 1.61 6.73 10.88
C ASN A 103 0.29 6.04 10.48
N VAL A 104 -0.12 6.15 9.21
CA VAL A 104 -1.33 5.48 8.70
C VAL A 104 -1.20 3.96 8.82
N LEU A 105 -0.08 3.38 8.39
CA LEU A 105 0.14 1.93 8.48
C LEU A 105 0.21 1.44 9.93
N THR A 106 0.80 2.23 10.82
CA THR A 106 0.86 1.93 12.26
C THR A 106 -0.54 1.95 12.88
N ALA A 107 -1.40 2.89 12.49
CA ALA A 107 -2.80 2.93 12.93
C ALA A 107 -3.61 1.77 12.32
N MET A 108 -3.37 1.41 11.06
CA MET A 108 -4.04 0.27 10.40
C MET A 108 -3.68 -1.07 11.02
N LYS A 109 -2.49 -1.20 11.64
CA LYS A 109 -2.11 -2.40 12.41
C LYS A 109 -3.13 -2.78 13.48
N THR A 110 -3.73 -1.79 14.15
CA THR A 110 -4.70 -2.00 15.24
C THR A 110 -6.14 -1.85 14.76
N THR A 111 -6.41 -0.87 13.89
CA THR A 111 -7.79 -0.50 13.52
C THR A 111 -8.28 -1.15 12.23
N GLY A 112 -7.39 -1.75 11.43
CA GLY A 112 -7.70 -2.26 10.10
C GLY A 112 -7.95 -1.16 9.06
N GLY A 113 -7.60 -1.44 7.80
CA GLY A 113 -7.93 -0.56 6.68
C GLY A 113 -9.37 -0.76 6.19
N ARG A 114 -9.76 -0.01 5.15
CA ARG A 114 -11.12 -0.08 4.58
C ARG A 114 -11.45 -1.46 4.03
N SER A 115 -10.50 -2.11 3.36
CA SER A 115 -10.70 -3.45 2.81
C SER A 115 -10.72 -4.48 3.94
N THR A 116 -9.83 -4.36 4.93
CA THR A 116 -9.78 -5.24 6.10
C THR A 116 -11.12 -5.24 6.82
N LYS A 117 -11.67 -4.07 7.16
CA LYS A 117 -12.99 -3.96 7.81
C LYS A 117 -14.11 -4.60 7.00
N LYS A 118 -14.08 -4.43 5.68
CA LYS A 118 -15.07 -5.06 4.79
C LYS A 118 -14.93 -6.59 4.74
N ALA A 119 -13.72 -7.11 4.83
CA ALA A 119 -13.47 -8.54 4.91
C ALA A 119 -13.94 -9.11 6.25
N GLU A 120 -13.59 -8.48 7.37
CA GLU A 120 -14.03 -8.86 8.72
C GLU A 120 -15.57 -8.92 8.83
N GLN A 121 -16.26 -7.93 8.26
CA GLN A 121 -17.73 -7.94 8.17
C GLN A 121 -18.26 -9.14 7.37
N GLY A 122 -17.65 -9.45 6.23
CA GLY A 122 -18.06 -10.58 5.41
C GLY A 122 -17.75 -11.94 6.03
N VAL A 123 -16.62 -12.06 6.74
CA VAL A 123 -16.27 -13.25 7.53
C VAL A 123 -17.27 -13.43 8.66
N SER A 124 -17.62 -12.36 9.37
CA SER A 124 -18.62 -12.39 10.45
C SER A 124 -20.01 -12.80 9.95
N SER A 125 -20.39 -12.43 8.72
CA SER A 125 -21.66 -12.85 8.12
C SER A 125 -21.60 -14.23 7.44
N GLY A 126 -20.43 -14.84 7.31
CA GLY A 126 -20.22 -16.08 6.53
C GLY A 126 -20.25 -15.89 5.00
N PHE A 127 -20.36 -14.65 4.52
CA PHE A 127 -20.48 -14.33 3.10
C PHE A 127 -19.62 -13.12 2.73
N PHE A 128 -18.88 -13.20 1.62
CA PHE A 128 -18.19 -12.06 1.04
C PHE A 128 -18.61 -11.84 -0.40
N LYS A 129 -19.30 -10.71 -0.67
CA LYS A 129 -19.88 -10.39 -1.99
C LYS A 129 -20.74 -11.55 -2.54
N ASP A 130 -21.68 -12.01 -1.72
CA ASP A 130 -22.65 -13.06 -2.07
C ASP A 130 -22.05 -14.47 -2.28
N VAL A 131 -20.78 -14.66 -1.92
CA VAL A 131 -20.11 -15.96 -1.93
C VAL A 131 -19.93 -16.45 -0.50
N GLU A 132 -20.44 -17.65 -0.22
CA GLU A 132 -20.27 -18.31 1.07
C GLU A 132 -18.79 -18.61 1.34
N LEU A 133 -18.34 -18.29 2.55
CA LEU A 133 -16.96 -18.49 2.96
C LEU A 133 -16.80 -19.83 3.69
N THR A 134 -15.66 -20.47 3.44
CA THR A 134 -15.29 -21.74 4.03
C THR A 134 -14.11 -21.55 4.99
N GLU A 135 -14.16 -22.20 6.14
CA GLU A 135 -12.99 -22.34 7.00
C GLU A 135 -11.91 -23.21 6.34
N GLY A 136 -10.64 -22.96 6.65
CA GLY A 136 -9.57 -23.73 6.02
C GLY A 136 -8.17 -23.41 6.54
N ARG A 137 -7.51 -22.39 6.00
CA ARG A 137 -6.15 -22.01 6.42
C ARG A 137 -6.18 -20.95 7.52
N GLY A 138 -5.11 -20.94 8.33
CA GLY A 138 -4.81 -19.82 9.22
C GLY A 138 -4.41 -18.55 8.44
N GLU A 139 -4.72 -17.41 9.03
CA GLU A 139 -4.36 -16.08 8.52
C GLU A 139 -2.87 -15.79 8.67
N ILE A 140 -2.37 -14.80 7.91
CA ILE A 140 -1.06 -14.22 8.18
C ILE A 140 -1.04 -13.59 9.57
N ASN A 141 0.14 -13.52 10.17
CA ASN A 141 0.35 -12.68 11.34
C ASN A 141 0.28 -11.19 10.93
N LYS A 142 -0.93 -10.62 10.94
CA LYS A 142 -1.21 -9.24 10.52
C LYS A 142 -0.31 -8.23 11.25
N PRO A 143 -0.16 -8.27 12.59
CA PRO A 143 0.73 -7.35 13.31
C PRO A 143 2.17 -7.37 12.81
N ARG A 144 2.75 -8.56 12.63
CA ARG A 144 4.14 -8.73 12.17
C ARG A 144 4.32 -8.27 10.73
N PHE A 145 3.30 -8.46 9.89
CA PHE A 145 3.34 -7.98 8.51
C PHE A 145 3.39 -6.45 8.44
N TYR A 146 2.51 -5.76 9.18
CA TYR A 146 2.56 -4.30 9.30
C TYR A 146 3.90 -3.80 9.85
N GLU A 147 4.42 -4.43 10.90
CA GLU A 147 5.73 -4.09 11.48
C GLU A 147 6.86 -4.19 10.46
N SER A 148 6.90 -5.26 9.66
CA SER A 148 7.91 -5.45 8.62
C SER A 148 7.87 -4.32 7.57
N VAL A 149 6.68 -3.91 7.15
CA VAL A 149 6.51 -2.82 6.18
C VAL A 149 6.91 -1.47 6.81
N VAL A 150 6.45 -1.18 8.03
CA VAL A 150 6.79 0.05 8.75
C VAL A 150 8.30 0.15 9.00
N ALA A 151 8.95 -0.92 9.43
CA ALA A 151 10.40 -0.96 9.63
C ALA A 151 11.15 -0.68 8.32
N THR A 152 10.67 -1.23 7.20
CA THR A 152 11.27 -0.99 5.88
C THR A 152 11.13 0.48 5.43
N LEU A 153 9.97 1.11 5.66
CA LEU A 153 9.78 2.54 5.36
C LEU A 153 10.64 3.43 6.27
N THR A 154 10.74 3.08 7.55
CA THR A 154 11.52 3.82 8.54
C THR A 154 13.00 3.87 8.17
N LYS A 155 13.56 2.74 7.70
CA LYS A 155 14.95 2.66 7.21
C LYS A 155 15.23 3.55 6.01
N ARG A 156 14.20 3.97 5.27
CA ARG A 156 14.32 4.80 4.06
C ARG A 156 14.03 6.28 4.32
N LEU A 157 13.84 6.68 5.57
CA LEU A 157 13.71 8.08 5.92
C LEU A 157 15.01 8.84 5.61
N PRO A 158 14.93 10.06 5.06
CA PRO A 158 16.11 10.91 4.91
C PRO A 158 16.76 11.21 6.26
N GLU A 159 18.06 11.51 6.24
CA GLU A 159 18.81 11.85 7.45
C GLU A 159 18.15 13.01 8.22
N SER A 160 17.93 12.82 9.52
CA SER A 160 17.19 13.77 10.35
C SER A 160 17.85 15.15 10.37
N SER A 161 19.18 15.22 10.49
CA SER A 161 19.93 16.48 10.55
C SER A 161 19.75 17.29 9.25
N LEU A 162 19.93 16.66 8.10
CA LEU A 162 19.77 17.25 6.77
C LEU A 162 18.34 17.77 6.56
N VAL A 163 17.33 17.01 6.95
CA VAL A 163 15.93 17.44 6.85
C VAL A 163 15.68 18.68 7.71
N GLN A 164 16.26 18.77 8.92
CA GLN A 164 16.10 19.95 9.76
C GLN A 164 16.78 21.18 9.15
N THR A 165 17.99 21.02 8.61
CA THR A 165 18.70 22.10 7.91
C THR A 165 17.89 22.61 6.71
N LEU A 166 17.35 21.71 5.89
CA LEU A 166 16.54 22.09 4.73
C LEU A 166 15.20 22.72 5.13
N LYS A 167 14.59 22.28 6.24
CA LYS A 167 13.37 22.90 6.78
C LYS A 167 13.56 24.37 7.13
N ALA A 168 14.72 24.75 7.67
CA ALA A 168 15.00 26.16 7.99
C ALA A 168 15.06 27.06 6.74
N LEU A 169 15.35 26.48 5.56
CA LEU A 169 15.39 27.18 4.29
C LEU A 169 14.02 27.26 3.60
N ASP A 170 13.05 26.48 4.06
CA ASP A 170 11.71 26.43 3.49
C ASP A 170 10.80 27.45 4.19
N LYS A 171 10.40 28.48 3.43
CA LYS A 171 9.59 29.61 3.91
C LYS A 171 8.28 29.20 4.58
N ARG A 172 7.73 28.03 4.23
CA ARG A 172 6.50 27.49 4.85
C ARG A 172 6.68 27.19 6.34
N PHE A 173 7.91 26.97 6.78
CA PHE A 173 8.25 26.67 8.18
C PHE A 173 8.85 27.86 8.91
N TRP A 174 8.92 29.04 8.30
CA TRP A 174 9.38 30.24 8.99
C TRP A 174 8.34 30.70 10.03
N PRO A 175 8.79 31.18 11.20
CA PRO A 175 7.88 31.74 12.20
C PRO A 175 7.13 32.92 11.58
N GLY A 176 5.81 32.82 11.51
CA GLY A 176 4.98 33.86 10.91
C GLY A 176 5.08 35.17 11.68
N GLY A 177 5.72 36.19 11.08
CA GLY A 177 5.42 37.60 11.26
C GLY A 177 5.37 38.20 12.68
N ALA A 178 5.94 37.58 13.71
CA ALA A 178 6.09 38.19 15.03
C ALA A 178 7.55 38.62 15.24
N GLY A 179 7.86 39.82 14.74
CA GLY A 179 9.16 40.45 14.94
C GLY A 179 9.77 40.89 13.62
N ARG A 180 9.60 42.16 13.32
CA ARG A 180 10.49 42.91 12.44
C ARG A 180 11.92 42.67 12.97
N LEU A 181 12.66 41.74 12.36
CA LEU A 181 14.10 41.64 12.59
C LEU A 181 14.71 42.80 11.83
N ASP A 182 14.84 43.94 12.51
CA ASP A 182 15.75 44.99 12.10
C ASP A 182 17.15 44.36 12.10
N PHE A 183 17.55 43.85 10.94
CA PHE A 183 18.88 43.31 10.70
C PHE A 183 19.84 44.52 10.65
N VAL A 184 20.19 45.02 11.83
CA VAL A 184 21.23 46.03 11.97
C VAL A 184 22.55 45.31 11.69
N TRP A 185 23.10 45.56 10.50
CA TRP A 185 24.50 45.25 10.20
C TRP A 185 25.37 46.03 11.19
N ARG A 186 25.71 45.41 12.33
CA ARG A 186 26.73 45.94 13.23
C ARG A 186 28.08 45.67 12.58
N THR A 187 28.52 46.60 11.74
CA THR A 187 29.92 46.67 11.32
C THR A 187 30.77 46.80 12.58
N ARG A 188 31.53 45.76 12.91
CA ARG A 188 32.61 45.87 13.90
C ARG A 188 33.67 46.76 13.29
N SER A 189 33.75 48.01 13.74
CA SER A 189 34.99 48.78 13.64
C SER A 189 36.02 48.07 14.52
N ALA A 190 37.09 47.59 13.90
CA ALA A 190 38.25 47.04 14.59
C ALA A 190 39.06 48.19 15.24
N PRO A 191 39.72 47.95 16.39
CA PRO A 191 40.70 48.88 16.95
C PRO A 191 41.99 48.93 16.11
#